data_AF-A0AA39GRF6-F1
#
_entry.id   AF-A0AA39GRF6-F1
#
_cell.length_a   1.000
_cell.length_b   1.000
_cell.length_c   1.000
_cell.angle_alpha   90.00
_cell.angle_beta   90.00
_cell.angle_gamma   90.00
#
_symmetry.space_group_name_H-M   'P 1'
#
loop_
_entity.id
_entity.type
_entity.pdbx_description
1 polymer ?
#
loop_
_entity_poly.entity_id
_entity_poly.type
_entity_poly.pdbx_seq_one_letter_code
_entity_poly.pdbx_strand_id
1 'polypeptide(L)'
;MDALPVDAVIEELLVGFNELNPMHVEELEEDPSPLEFMRSVARNTPFVIRRGASSWKAVRNWDAAYLKAALSGQSVKVAVTPTGNADAPTYSRKHDAVLLAKPLEEDRPFDQFLEFIQGGKDIPPNQSSNEVWYAQTQNDNLRDEYADLYADVEKDIAFARIALQRPPDAINLWIGNEKSVTAMHKDPMENIYVQVRGRKHFTLLPPICHPCTNENMIATATYRREANGELSLETDEAGEAVPLATWDPDEPHSNATRFSHLVKPQKVTLEPGDMLYLPAMWYHKVAQSCIPGGEGFVLAVNYWYDMDFSGPLYPLTTFVRNIGLSLRNDREQTGTT
;
A
#
# COMPACT_ATOMS: atom_id res chain seq x y z
N MET A 1 -9.13 17.89 39.36
CA MET A 1 -9.64 17.42 38.06
C MET A 1 -9.30 15.94 38.02
N ASP A 2 -10.32 15.08 38.04
CA ASP A 2 -10.10 13.65 37.94
C ASP A 2 -9.65 13.32 36.51
N ALA A 3 -8.67 12.43 36.38
CA ALA A 3 -8.20 12.02 35.06
C ALA A 3 -9.31 11.26 34.32
N LEU A 4 -9.47 11.54 33.02
CA LEU A 4 -10.42 10.80 32.19
C LEU A 4 -9.99 9.32 32.09
N PRO A 5 -10.96 8.38 32.00
CA PRO A 5 -10.68 7.02 31.57
C PRO A 5 -9.93 6.99 30.23
N VAL A 6 -9.00 6.05 30.05
CA VAL A 6 -8.11 6.00 28.88
C VAL A 6 -8.90 5.87 27.56
N ASP A 7 -10.04 5.19 27.57
CA ASP A 7 -10.93 5.12 26.42
C ASP A 7 -11.55 6.48 26.07
N ALA A 8 -11.99 7.26 27.06
CA ALA A 8 -12.48 8.62 26.82
C ALA A 8 -11.37 9.54 26.27
N VAL A 9 -10.12 9.35 26.68
CA VAL A 9 -8.96 10.09 26.13
C VAL A 9 -8.74 9.78 24.65
N ILE A 10 -8.87 8.51 24.23
CA ILE A 10 -8.78 8.14 22.81
C ILE A 10 -9.96 8.70 22.01
N GLU A 11 -11.17 8.64 22.55
CA GLU A 11 -12.35 9.20 21.90
C GLU A 11 -12.20 10.71 21.69
N GLU A 12 -11.75 11.45 22.71
CA GLU A 12 -11.45 12.89 22.61
C GLU A 12 -10.36 13.18 21.55
N LEU A 13 -9.30 12.37 21.52
CA LEU A 13 -8.23 12.49 20.53
C LEU A 13 -8.74 12.35 19.08
N LEU A 14 -9.53 11.30 18.82
CA LEU A 14 -10.05 11.00 17.48
C LEU A 14 -11.10 12.03 17.05
N VAL A 15 -12.01 12.40 17.94
CA VAL A 15 -13.05 13.41 17.67
C VAL A 15 -12.41 14.78 17.43
N GLY A 16 -11.49 15.21 18.29
CA GLY A 16 -10.79 16.49 18.14
C GLY A 16 -9.97 16.54 16.85
N PHE A 17 -9.30 15.45 16.48
CA PHE A 17 -8.60 15.38 15.18
C PHE A 17 -9.57 15.57 14.01
N ASN A 18 -10.72 14.86 14.03
CA ASN A 18 -11.73 14.93 12.98
C ASN A 18 -12.44 16.30 12.88
N GLU A 19 -12.48 17.08 13.95
CA GLU A 19 -13.08 18.42 13.97
C GLU A 19 -12.12 19.49 13.42
N LEU A 20 -10.82 19.30 13.60
CA LEU A 20 -9.79 20.28 13.24
C LEU A 20 -9.14 20.04 11.88
N ASN A 21 -9.28 18.84 11.31
CA ASN A 21 -8.63 18.46 10.06
C ASN A 21 -9.64 18.16 8.94
N PRO A 22 -9.31 18.49 7.68
CA PRO A 22 -10.15 18.14 6.55
C PRO A 22 -10.26 16.63 6.39
N MET A 23 -11.44 16.17 5.97
CA MET A 23 -11.72 14.76 5.70
C MET A 23 -11.53 14.37 4.23
N HIS A 24 -10.96 15.26 3.43
CA HIS A 24 -10.58 15.02 2.05
C HIS A 24 -9.10 15.33 1.89
N VAL A 25 -8.48 14.68 0.90
CA VAL A 25 -7.11 14.97 0.52
C VAL A 25 -7.10 16.24 -0.32
N GLU A 26 -6.22 17.18 0.02
CA GLU A 26 -6.05 18.43 -0.71
C GLU A 26 -5.59 18.14 -2.15
N GLU A 27 -6.16 18.84 -3.13
CA GLU A 27 -5.80 18.71 -4.54
C GLU A 27 -5.10 19.98 -5.03
N LEU A 28 -3.91 19.80 -5.60
CA LEU A 28 -3.06 20.83 -6.16
C LEU A 28 -3.08 20.73 -7.69
N GLU A 29 -3.06 21.87 -8.37
CA GLU A 29 -2.99 21.95 -9.84
C GLU A 29 -1.55 22.06 -10.36
N GLU A 30 -0.60 22.33 -9.46
CA GLU A 30 0.83 22.45 -9.77
C GLU A 30 1.69 21.89 -8.62
N ASP A 31 2.97 21.64 -8.91
CA ASP A 31 3.92 21.16 -7.92
C ASP A 31 4.07 22.19 -6.77
N PRO A 32 4.03 21.76 -5.50
CA PRO A 32 4.29 22.65 -4.38
C PRO A 32 5.77 23.09 -4.39
N SER A 33 6.05 24.29 -3.87
CA SER A 33 7.43 24.62 -3.51
C SER A 33 7.96 23.68 -2.42
N PRO A 34 9.28 23.50 -2.29
CA PRO A 34 9.86 22.70 -1.21
C PRO A 34 9.40 23.15 0.19
N LEU A 35 9.14 24.46 0.39
CA LEU A 35 8.63 24.97 1.66
C LEU A 35 7.17 24.58 1.92
N GLU A 36 6.32 24.64 0.90
CA GLU A 36 4.92 24.17 1.01
C GLU A 36 4.86 22.67 1.26
N PHE A 37 5.68 21.89 0.56
CA PHE A 37 5.83 20.47 0.81
C PHE A 37 6.26 20.20 2.26
N MET A 38 7.28 20.90 2.78
CA MET A 38 7.70 20.75 4.18
C MET A 38 6.60 21.09 5.19
N ARG A 39 5.68 22.01 4.88
CA ARG A 39 4.52 22.27 5.75
C ARG A 39 3.55 21.09 5.79
N SER A 40 3.41 20.36 4.68
CA SER A 40 2.60 19.13 4.63
C SER A 40 3.29 17.98 5.34
N VAL A 41 4.61 17.83 5.20
CA VAL A 41 5.43 16.87 5.98
C VAL A 41 5.31 17.14 7.48
N ALA A 42 5.50 18.40 7.90
CA ALA A 42 5.42 18.78 9.32
C ALA A 42 4.02 18.60 9.92
N ARG A 43 2.96 18.79 9.14
CA ARG A 43 1.57 18.51 9.55
C ARG A 43 1.19 17.04 9.40
N ASN A 44 2.02 16.24 8.73
CA ASN A 44 1.75 14.86 8.34
C ASN A 44 0.42 14.71 7.58
N THR A 45 0.22 15.55 6.55
CA THR A 45 -1.04 15.61 5.76
C THR A 45 -0.82 15.26 4.29
N PRO A 46 -1.61 14.34 3.70
CA PRO A 46 -1.51 13.99 2.29
C PRO A 46 -2.04 15.09 1.38
N PHE A 47 -1.57 15.10 0.13
CA PHE A 47 -2.17 15.88 -0.97
C PHE A 47 -1.98 15.15 -2.30
N VAL A 48 -2.80 15.49 -3.30
CA VAL A 48 -2.68 15.02 -4.68
C VAL A 48 -2.30 16.18 -5.58
N ILE A 49 -1.30 16.00 -6.43
CA ILE A 49 -1.02 16.90 -7.56
C ILE A 49 -1.71 16.32 -8.79
N ARG A 50 -2.77 16.98 -9.25
CA ARG A 50 -3.51 16.55 -10.44
C ARG A 50 -2.66 16.79 -11.68
N ARG A 51 -2.51 15.76 -12.52
CA ARG A 51 -1.71 15.78 -13.75
C ARG A 51 -0.23 16.18 -13.59
N GLY A 52 0.33 16.13 -12.37
CA GLY A 52 1.72 16.51 -12.11
C GLY A 52 2.75 15.75 -12.95
N ALA A 53 2.50 14.47 -13.24
CA ALA A 53 3.36 13.63 -14.08
C ALA A 53 2.91 13.55 -15.55
N SER A 54 1.90 14.31 -15.98
CA SER A 54 1.32 14.19 -17.34
C SER A 54 2.32 14.45 -18.48
N SER A 55 3.42 15.16 -18.19
CA SER A 55 4.50 15.42 -19.12
C SER A 55 5.53 14.30 -19.23
N TRP A 56 5.56 13.36 -18.28
CA TRP A 56 6.58 12.31 -18.20
C TRP A 56 6.52 11.39 -19.41
N LYS A 57 7.70 10.94 -19.86
CA LYS A 57 7.80 9.98 -20.97
C LYS A 57 7.07 8.69 -20.62
N ALA A 58 7.19 8.22 -19.38
CA ALA A 58 6.45 7.06 -18.86
C ALA A 58 4.93 7.21 -19.02
N VAL A 59 4.34 8.32 -18.55
CA VAL A 59 2.89 8.57 -18.62
C VAL A 59 2.40 8.70 -20.06
N ARG A 60 3.21 9.24 -20.97
CA ARG A 60 2.83 9.36 -22.38
C ARG A 60 2.96 8.05 -23.14
N ASN A 61 4.02 7.28 -22.89
CA ASN A 61 4.47 6.24 -23.83
C ASN A 61 4.41 4.80 -23.30
N TRP A 62 4.29 4.55 -22.00
CA TRP A 62 4.29 3.18 -21.47
C TRP A 62 2.94 2.49 -21.73
N ASP A 63 2.71 2.11 -22.98
CA ASP A 63 1.69 1.16 -23.40
C ASP A 63 2.25 -0.27 -23.45
N ALA A 64 1.40 -1.26 -23.69
CA ALA A 64 1.82 -2.66 -23.68
C ALA A 64 2.89 -2.96 -24.75
N ALA A 65 2.80 -2.33 -25.92
CA ALA A 65 3.76 -2.53 -27.00
C ALA A 65 5.13 -1.98 -26.64
N TYR A 66 5.17 -0.77 -26.06
CA TYR A 66 6.38 -0.15 -25.56
C TYR A 66 7.05 -0.99 -24.49
N LEU A 67 6.29 -1.41 -23.47
CA LEU A 67 6.82 -2.19 -22.36
C LEU A 67 7.39 -3.54 -22.83
N LYS A 68 6.70 -4.25 -23.73
CA LYS A 68 7.20 -5.52 -24.31
C LYS A 68 8.47 -5.33 -25.12
N ALA A 69 8.59 -4.21 -25.83
CA ALA A 69 9.79 -3.89 -26.59
C ALA A 69 10.96 -3.52 -25.68
N ALA A 70 10.72 -2.66 -24.68
CA ALA A 70 11.74 -2.19 -23.75
C ALA A 70 12.28 -3.31 -22.85
N LEU A 71 11.40 -4.20 -22.38
CA LEU A 71 11.75 -5.32 -21.50
C LEU A 71 11.87 -6.65 -22.25
N SER A 72 12.16 -6.60 -23.55
CA SER A 72 12.21 -7.78 -24.40
C SER A 72 13.29 -8.77 -23.92
N GLY A 73 12.89 -10.02 -23.69
CA GLY A 73 13.78 -11.07 -23.20
C GLY A 73 14.12 -10.98 -21.72
N GLN A 74 13.54 -10.05 -20.97
CA GLN A 74 13.74 -9.93 -19.52
C GLN A 74 12.74 -10.77 -18.74
N SER A 75 13.19 -11.26 -17.59
CA SER A 75 12.33 -11.90 -16.59
C SER A 75 12.12 -10.95 -15.43
N VAL A 76 10.91 -10.98 -14.87
CA VAL A 76 10.47 -10.14 -13.76
C VAL A 76 9.97 -11.00 -12.60
N LYS A 77 10.10 -10.49 -11.39
CA LYS A 77 9.61 -11.14 -10.18
C LYS A 77 8.12 -10.88 -10.01
N VAL A 78 7.35 -11.95 -10.06
CA VAL A 78 5.89 -11.91 -9.98
C VAL A 78 5.44 -12.49 -8.65
N ALA A 79 4.67 -11.71 -7.90
CA ALA A 79 3.89 -12.18 -6.77
C ALA A 79 2.63 -12.88 -7.29
N VAL A 80 2.50 -14.15 -6.94
CA VAL A 80 1.39 -15.02 -7.36
C VAL A 80 0.52 -15.33 -6.15
N THR A 81 -0.78 -15.03 -6.26
CA THR A 81 -1.77 -15.29 -5.21
C THR A 81 -3.06 -15.86 -5.81
N PRO A 82 -3.92 -16.54 -5.01
CA PRO A 82 -5.20 -17.03 -5.50
C PRO A 82 -6.24 -15.93 -5.75
N THR A 83 -6.14 -14.81 -5.03
CA THR A 83 -7.21 -13.80 -4.98
C THR A 83 -6.70 -12.36 -5.03
N GLY A 84 -5.40 -12.15 -5.29
CA GLY A 84 -4.82 -10.80 -5.45
C GLY A 84 -4.44 -10.10 -4.15
N ASN A 85 -4.45 -10.81 -3.04
CA ASN A 85 -4.25 -10.31 -1.67
C ASN A 85 -2.88 -10.70 -1.13
N ALA A 86 -1.81 -10.25 -1.80
CA ALA A 86 -0.46 -10.43 -1.29
C ALA A 86 -0.25 -9.61 0.00
N ASP A 87 0.49 -10.17 0.95
CA ASP A 87 0.85 -9.56 2.23
C ASP A 87 -0.39 -9.10 3.02
N ALA A 88 -1.45 -9.91 2.98
CA ALA A 88 -2.75 -9.62 3.57
C ALA A 88 -3.16 -10.63 4.66
N PRO A 89 -3.95 -10.21 5.68
CA PRO A 89 -4.56 -11.15 6.60
C PRO A 89 -5.53 -12.07 5.85
N THR A 90 -5.26 -13.38 5.88
CA THR A 90 -6.01 -14.38 5.12
C THR A 90 -6.33 -15.57 6.01
N TYR A 91 -7.60 -15.96 6.05
CA TYR A 91 -8.01 -17.17 6.77
C TYR A 91 -7.57 -18.43 6.03
N SER A 92 -6.74 -19.26 6.68
CA SER A 92 -6.32 -20.56 6.16
C SER A 92 -7.19 -21.65 6.76
N ARG A 93 -7.93 -22.37 5.90
CA ARG A 93 -8.69 -23.57 6.31
C ARG A 93 -7.79 -24.70 6.82
N LYS A 94 -6.58 -24.81 6.28
CA LYS A 94 -5.61 -25.85 6.65
C LYS A 94 -5.16 -25.70 8.11
N HIS A 95 -4.96 -24.45 8.54
CA HIS A 95 -4.45 -24.11 9.87
C HIS A 95 -5.54 -23.61 10.84
N ASP A 96 -6.77 -23.45 10.34
CA ASP A 96 -7.93 -22.89 11.07
C ASP A 96 -7.61 -21.56 11.77
N ALA A 97 -6.88 -20.68 11.08
CA ALA A 97 -6.39 -19.41 11.62
C ALA A 97 -6.26 -18.35 10.53
N VAL A 98 -6.30 -17.08 10.95
CA VAL A 98 -5.87 -15.96 10.11
C VAL A 98 -4.34 -15.88 10.13
N LEU A 99 -3.74 -15.86 8.94
CA LEU A 99 -2.29 -15.78 8.74
C LEU A 99 -1.97 -14.55 7.87
N LEU A 100 -0.77 -13.99 8.03
CA LEU A 100 -0.25 -13.03 7.07
C LEU A 100 0.22 -13.81 5.85
N ALA A 101 -0.56 -13.74 4.77
CA ALA A 101 -0.30 -14.48 3.54
C ALA A 101 0.68 -13.74 2.63
N LYS A 102 1.93 -14.17 2.62
CA LYS A 102 2.94 -13.74 1.65
C LYS A 102 2.69 -14.44 0.30
N PRO A 103 2.92 -13.76 -0.83
CA PRO A 103 2.73 -14.36 -2.14
C PRO A 103 3.73 -15.48 -2.40
N LEU A 104 3.41 -16.33 -3.38
CA LEU A 104 4.42 -17.15 -4.03
C LEU A 104 5.18 -16.26 -5.00
N GLU A 105 6.50 -16.15 -4.86
CA GLU A 105 7.34 -15.41 -5.80
C GLU A 105 7.88 -16.32 -6.90
N GLU A 106 7.69 -15.92 -8.16
CA GLU A 106 8.20 -16.64 -9.33
C GLU A 106 8.82 -15.65 -10.33
N ASP A 107 9.96 -16.00 -10.91
CA ASP A 107 10.51 -15.25 -12.05
C ASP A 107 9.75 -15.65 -13.33
N ARG A 108 9.24 -14.66 -14.08
CA ARG A 108 8.44 -14.85 -15.30
C ARG A 108 8.95 -13.98 -16.44
N PRO A 109 9.00 -14.47 -17.69
CA PRO A 109 9.22 -13.61 -18.85
C PRO A 109 8.20 -12.47 -18.87
N PHE A 110 8.67 -11.23 -19.09
CA PHE A 110 7.82 -10.04 -18.98
C PHE A 110 6.65 -10.06 -19.96
N ASP A 111 6.87 -10.56 -21.18
CA ASP A 111 5.83 -10.69 -22.21
C ASP A 111 4.68 -11.60 -21.75
N GLN A 112 5.00 -12.77 -21.19
CA GLN A 112 4.02 -13.71 -20.64
C GLN A 112 3.30 -13.14 -19.43
N PHE A 113 4.03 -12.46 -18.53
CA PHE A 113 3.44 -11.78 -17.38
C PHE A 113 2.41 -10.73 -17.82
N LEU A 114 2.78 -9.86 -18.76
CA LEU A 114 1.90 -8.80 -19.23
C LEU A 114 0.69 -9.39 -19.97
N GLU A 115 0.88 -10.38 -20.84
CA GLU A 115 -0.22 -11.05 -21.53
C GLU A 115 -1.21 -11.71 -20.56
N PHE A 116 -0.70 -12.35 -19.51
CA PHE A 116 -1.53 -12.96 -18.48
C PHE A 116 -2.43 -11.94 -17.78
N ILE A 117 -1.85 -10.84 -17.28
CA ILE A 117 -2.64 -9.84 -16.54
C ILE A 117 -3.63 -9.08 -17.42
N GLN A 118 -3.36 -8.97 -18.72
CA GLN A 118 -4.27 -8.40 -19.73
C GLN A 118 -5.45 -9.35 -20.08
N GLY A 119 -5.49 -10.57 -19.55
CA GLY A 119 -6.52 -11.57 -19.81
C GLY A 119 -6.25 -12.43 -21.06
N GLY A 120 -4.97 -12.56 -21.45
CA GLY A 120 -4.53 -13.49 -22.49
C GLY A 120 -4.99 -14.93 -22.21
N LYS A 121 -5.43 -15.62 -23.26
CA LYS A 121 -6.07 -16.94 -23.17
C LYS A 121 -5.09 -18.11 -23.04
N ASP A 122 -3.80 -17.86 -23.18
CA ASP A 122 -2.76 -18.89 -23.11
C ASP A 122 -2.26 -19.02 -21.67
N ILE A 123 -3.10 -19.63 -20.83
CA ILE A 123 -2.69 -20.08 -19.50
C ILE A 123 -1.83 -21.34 -19.71
N PRO A 124 -0.54 -21.35 -19.33
CA PRO A 124 0.28 -22.55 -19.32
C PRO A 124 -0.46 -23.72 -18.66
N PRO A 125 -0.34 -24.96 -19.19
CA PRO A 125 -1.15 -26.11 -18.76
C PRO A 125 -1.02 -26.52 -17.28
N ASN A 126 -0.10 -25.92 -16.52
CA ASN A 126 0.14 -26.17 -15.10
C ASN A 126 -0.29 -24.99 -14.19
N GLN A 127 -1.01 -24.00 -14.70
CA GLN A 127 -1.47 -22.84 -13.92
C GLN A 127 -2.98 -22.84 -13.72
N SER A 128 -3.41 -22.56 -12.49
CA SER A 128 -4.83 -22.44 -12.18
C SER A 128 -5.39 -21.16 -12.78
N SER A 129 -6.57 -21.23 -13.42
CA SER A 129 -7.21 -20.07 -14.05
C SER A 129 -7.60 -18.94 -13.09
N ASN A 130 -7.42 -19.16 -11.79
CA ASN A 130 -7.81 -18.23 -10.74
C ASN A 130 -6.63 -17.43 -10.16
N GLU A 131 -5.40 -17.69 -10.60
CA GLU A 131 -4.23 -16.93 -10.11
C GLU A 131 -4.32 -15.44 -10.45
N VAL A 132 -3.78 -14.63 -9.55
CA VAL A 132 -3.60 -13.19 -9.70
C VAL A 132 -2.12 -12.90 -9.60
N TRP A 133 -1.59 -12.25 -10.63
CA TRP A 133 -0.18 -11.89 -10.76
C TRP A 133 0.01 -10.41 -10.54
N TYR A 134 1.06 -10.05 -9.80
CA TYR A 134 1.39 -8.67 -9.49
C TYR A 134 2.92 -8.49 -9.38
N ALA A 135 3.50 -7.55 -10.10
CA ALA A 135 4.90 -7.17 -9.95
C ALA A 135 5.01 -6.09 -8.85
N GLN A 136 5.61 -6.45 -7.70
CA GLN A 136 5.54 -5.65 -6.46
C GLN A 136 6.72 -5.78 -5.49
N THR A 137 7.92 -6.06 -5.99
CA THR A 137 9.11 -6.39 -5.17
C THR A 137 9.61 -5.28 -4.23
N GLN A 138 9.22 -4.02 -4.42
CA GLN A 138 9.38 -2.89 -3.46
C GLN A 138 10.81 -2.63 -2.95
N ASN A 139 11.81 -3.17 -3.63
CA ASN A 139 13.21 -3.19 -3.21
C ASN A 139 14.08 -2.38 -4.17
N ASP A 140 13.61 -1.19 -4.54
CA ASP A 140 14.22 -0.35 -5.57
C ASP A 140 14.17 -0.95 -6.98
N ASN A 141 13.12 -1.74 -7.23
CA ASN A 141 13.03 -2.58 -8.41
C ASN A 141 13.07 -1.81 -9.74
N LEU A 142 12.72 -0.51 -9.80
CA LEU A 142 12.80 0.24 -11.06
C LEU A 142 14.25 0.48 -11.51
N ARG A 143 15.16 0.71 -10.55
CA ARG A 143 16.58 0.93 -10.87
C ARG A 143 17.34 -0.37 -11.12
N ASP A 144 16.81 -1.50 -10.62
CA ASP A 144 17.43 -2.81 -10.74
C ASP A 144 16.73 -3.72 -11.77
N GLU A 145 15.50 -4.17 -11.47
CA GLU A 145 14.73 -5.14 -12.25
C GLU A 145 14.19 -4.55 -13.57
N TYR A 146 13.90 -3.24 -13.60
CA TYR A 146 13.30 -2.53 -14.74
C TYR A 146 14.20 -1.40 -15.26
N ALA A 147 15.52 -1.54 -15.15
CA ALA A 147 16.49 -0.48 -15.42
C ALA A 147 16.35 0.18 -16.81
N ASP A 148 15.92 -0.57 -17.82
CA ASP A 148 15.70 -0.05 -19.19
C ASP A 148 14.53 0.93 -19.29
N LEU A 149 13.61 0.93 -18.31
CA LEU A 149 12.52 1.88 -18.19
C LEU A 149 12.91 3.12 -17.37
N TYR A 150 13.97 3.04 -16.54
CA TYR A 150 14.30 4.10 -15.58
C TYR A 150 14.57 5.47 -16.24
N ALA A 151 15.07 5.50 -17.47
CA ALA A 151 15.32 6.75 -18.20
C ALA A 151 14.04 7.52 -18.60
N ASP A 152 12.85 6.90 -18.47
CA ASP A 152 11.57 7.49 -18.87
C ASP A 152 10.81 8.16 -17.71
N VAL A 153 11.34 8.03 -16.49
CA VAL A 153 10.83 8.68 -15.28
C VAL A 153 11.82 9.71 -14.76
N GLU A 154 11.38 10.54 -13.82
CA GLU A 154 12.30 11.43 -13.11
C GLU A 154 13.21 10.64 -12.16
N LYS A 155 14.45 11.08 -11.98
CA LYS A 155 15.40 10.39 -11.07
C LYS A 155 15.11 10.68 -9.60
N ASP A 156 14.44 11.80 -9.34
CA ASP A 156 13.96 12.26 -8.06
C ASP A 156 12.79 13.23 -8.27
N ILE A 157 12.04 13.51 -7.21
CA ILE A 157 10.98 14.51 -7.23
C ILE A 157 11.54 15.80 -6.64
N ALA A 158 11.71 16.83 -7.47
CA ALA A 158 12.50 18.02 -7.11
C ALA A 158 12.03 18.68 -5.80
N PHE A 159 10.72 18.88 -5.60
CA PHE A 159 10.20 19.49 -4.38
C PHE A 159 10.50 18.65 -3.14
N ALA A 160 10.39 17.31 -3.24
CA ALA A 160 10.63 16.39 -2.14
C ALA A 160 12.12 16.27 -1.82
N ARG A 161 12.97 16.08 -2.84
CA ARG A 161 14.44 15.98 -2.67
C ARG A 161 15.01 17.23 -2.01
N ILE A 162 14.57 18.42 -2.43
CA ILE A 162 15.08 19.69 -1.88
C ILE A 162 14.61 19.87 -0.44
N ALA A 163 13.33 19.60 -0.17
CA ALA A 163 12.71 19.75 1.15
C ALA A 163 13.30 18.79 2.19
N LEU A 164 13.36 17.50 1.86
CA LEU A 164 13.86 16.42 2.73
C LEU A 164 15.40 16.36 2.74
N GLN A 165 16.05 17.14 1.85
CA GLN A 165 17.50 17.19 1.68
C GLN A 165 18.15 15.81 1.41
N ARG A 166 17.42 14.94 0.71
CA ARG A 166 17.89 13.60 0.34
C ARG A 166 17.27 13.12 -0.97
N PRO A 167 17.98 12.28 -1.75
CA PRO A 167 17.36 11.55 -2.85
C PRO A 167 16.40 10.48 -2.31
N PRO A 168 15.56 9.88 -3.18
CA PRO A 168 14.77 8.72 -2.80
C PRO A 168 15.67 7.52 -2.46
N ASP A 169 15.35 6.82 -1.40
CA ASP A 169 15.99 5.57 -0.97
C ASP A 169 15.64 4.44 -1.94
N ALA A 170 14.39 4.39 -2.41
CA ALA A 170 13.91 3.44 -3.41
C ALA A 170 12.97 4.09 -4.43
N ILE A 171 13.03 3.61 -5.67
CA ILE A 171 12.06 3.92 -6.71
C ILE A 171 11.46 2.60 -7.18
N ASN A 172 10.18 2.40 -6.90
CA ASN A 172 9.52 1.13 -7.21
C ASN A 172 8.50 1.30 -8.33
N LEU A 173 8.47 0.30 -9.21
CA LEU A 173 7.51 0.13 -10.27
C LEU A 173 6.54 -1.00 -9.89
N TRP A 174 5.27 -0.76 -10.19
CA TRP A 174 4.16 -1.64 -9.86
C TRP A 174 3.38 -1.95 -11.13
N ILE A 175 3.20 -3.23 -11.47
CA ILE A 175 2.38 -3.65 -12.60
C ILE A 175 1.42 -4.76 -12.16
N GLY A 176 0.12 -4.58 -12.43
CA GLY A 176 -0.89 -5.58 -12.11
C GLY A 176 -2.21 -5.36 -12.86
N ASN A 177 -3.28 -5.95 -12.34
CA ASN A 177 -4.64 -5.74 -12.82
C ASN A 177 -5.59 -5.45 -11.66
N GLU A 178 -6.86 -5.22 -11.98
CA GLU A 178 -7.91 -4.85 -11.02
C GLU A 178 -8.13 -5.85 -9.86
N LYS A 179 -7.60 -7.07 -9.95
CA LYS A 179 -7.75 -8.07 -8.89
C LYS A 179 -6.74 -7.88 -7.76
N SER A 180 -5.60 -7.22 -7.99
CA SER A 180 -4.59 -7.05 -6.94
C SER A 180 -5.00 -5.93 -5.97
N VAL A 181 -5.01 -6.27 -4.67
CA VAL A 181 -5.35 -5.36 -3.57
C VAL A 181 -4.28 -5.48 -2.50
N THR A 182 -3.67 -4.36 -2.14
CA THR A 182 -2.77 -4.26 -0.98
C THR A 182 -3.61 -3.95 0.26
N ALA A 183 -3.52 -4.80 1.28
CA ALA A 183 -4.27 -4.68 2.52
C ALA A 183 -3.89 -3.41 3.32
N MET A 184 -4.69 -3.09 4.34
CA MET A 184 -4.42 -1.94 5.20
C MET A 184 -3.09 -2.11 5.94
N HIS A 185 -2.14 -1.21 5.70
CA HIS A 185 -0.81 -1.22 6.32
C HIS A 185 -0.26 0.21 6.40
N LYS A 186 0.93 0.40 6.96
CA LYS A 186 1.62 1.70 7.01
C LYS A 186 3.12 1.50 6.82
N ASP A 187 3.77 2.50 6.24
CA ASP A 187 5.22 2.50 6.02
C ASP A 187 5.90 3.66 6.76
N PRO A 188 7.15 3.51 7.21
CA PRO A 188 7.96 4.60 7.74
C PRO A 188 8.60 5.45 6.61
N MET A 189 7.87 5.66 5.51
CA MET A 189 8.37 6.30 4.29
C MET A 189 7.52 7.51 3.93
N GLU A 190 8.15 8.63 3.61
CA GLU A 190 7.51 9.69 2.84
C GLU A 190 7.39 9.21 1.39
N ASN A 191 6.16 8.99 0.91
CA ASN A 191 5.91 8.31 -0.35
C ASN A 191 5.29 9.27 -1.38
N ILE A 192 5.98 9.47 -2.51
CA ILE A 192 5.41 10.14 -3.68
C ILE A 192 4.98 9.06 -4.67
N TYR A 193 3.68 8.82 -4.78
CA TYR A 193 3.08 7.78 -5.61
C TYR A 193 2.55 8.37 -6.91
N VAL A 194 3.09 7.94 -8.06
CA VAL A 194 2.78 8.46 -9.39
C VAL A 194 2.00 7.43 -10.19
N GLN A 195 0.79 7.80 -10.60
CA GLN A 195 -0.07 6.93 -11.39
C GLN A 195 0.25 7.07 -12.88
N VAL A 196 0.57 5.96 -13.57
CA VAL A 196 1.05 5.99 -14.96
C VAL A 196 0.02 5.45 -15.96
N ARG A 197 -0.58 4.29 -15.66
CA ARG A 197 -1.62 3.65 -16.49
C ARG A 197 -2.67 2.98 -15.62
N GLY A 198 -3.94 3.04 -16.00
CA GLY A 198 -5.03 2.58 -15.13
C GLY A 198 -5.28 3.56 -13.98
N ARG A 199 -5.94 3.09 -12.93
CA ARG A 199 -6.24 3.88 -11.72
C ARG A 199 -5.79 3.15 -10.46
N LYS A 200 -5.38 3.93 -9.46
CA LYS A 200 -5.18 3.45 -8.08
C LYS A 200 -6.21 4.11 -7.17
N HIS A 201 -6.76 3.31 -6.26
CA HIS A 201 -7.78 3.71 -5.30
C HIS A 201 -7.23 3.53 -3.89
N PHE A 202 -6.93 4.63 -3.24
CA PHE A 202 -6.39 4.68 -1.89
C PHE A 202 -7.51 4.89 -0.87
N THR A 203 -7.43 4.14 0.22
CA THR A 203 -8.16 4.39 1.45
C THR A 203 -7.17 4.71 2.54
N LEU A 204 -7.19 5.94 3.05
CA LEU A 204 -6.17 6.48 3.93
C LEU A 204 -6.75 6.76 5.32
N LEU A 205 -6.02 6.33 6.36
CA LEU A 205 -6.28 6.71 7.76
C LEU A 205 -5.01 7.36 8.35
N PRO A 206 -5.14 8.48 9.06
CA PRO A 206 -4.00 9.10 9.73
C PRO A 206 -3.42 8.16 10.80
N PRO A 207 -2.13 8.30 11.18
CA PRO A 207 -1.48 7.42 12.15
C PRO A 207 -2.17 7.39 13.53
N ILE A 208 -2.87 8.49 13.87
CA ILE A 208 -3.65 8.62 15.10
C ILE A 208 -4.83 7.64 15.19
N CYS A 209 -5.27 7.09 14.05
CA CYS A 209 -6.32 6.08 13.98
C CYS A 209 -5.85 4.67 14.34
N HIS A 210 -4.61 4.47 14.82
CA HIS A 210 -4.14 3.14 15.28
C HIS A 210 -5.14 2.39 16.17
N PRO A 211 -5.77 3.01 17.19
CA PRO A 211 -6.72 2.29 18.06
C PRO A 211 -7.92 1.69 17.31
N CYS A 212 -8.17 2.13 16.08
CA CYS A 212 -9.25 1.69 15.22
C CYS A 212 -8.86 0.52 14.30
N THR A 213 -7.57 0.31 14.01
CA THR A 213 -7.10 -0.63 12.96
C THR A 213 -7.12 -2.11 13.38
N ASN A 214 -7.49 -2.38 14.63
CA ASN A 214 -7.46 -3.72 15.23
C ASN A 214 -6.13 -4.45 14.96
N GLU A 215 -5.00 -3.82 15.31
CA GLU A 215 -3.69 -4.43 15.07
C GLU A 215 -3.50 -5.70 15.91
N ASN A 216 -3.15 -6.82 15.28
CA ASN A 216 -2.95 -8.11 15.94
C ASN A 216 -1.58 -8.69 15.59
N MET A 217 -1.04 -9.53 16.47
CA MET A 217 0.14 -10.34 16.16
C MET A 217 -0.31 -11.55 15.34
N ILE A 218 0.06 -11.59 14.06
CA ILE A 218 -0.38 -12.63 13.12
C ILE A 218 0.80 -13.43 12.64
N ALA A 219 0.72 -14.76 12.76
CA ALA A 219 1.72 -15.68 12.25
C ALA A 219 1.85 -15.56 10.71
N THR A 220 3.08 -15.63 10.22
CA THR A 220 3.36 -15.50 8.79
C THR A 220 3.27 -16.85 8.07
N ALA A 221 2.75 -16.82 6.85
CA ALA A 221 2.70 -17.96 5.96
C ALA A 221 2.94 -17.52 4.53
N THR A 222 3.49 -18.40 3.72
CA THR A 222 3.80 -18.15 2.32
C THR A 222 3.01 -19.09 1.44
N TYR A 223 2.41 -18.58 0.35
CA TYR A 223 1.78 -19.43 -0.64
C TYR A 223 2.80 -20.36 -1.29
N ARG A 224 2.46 -21.65 -1.39
CA ARG A 224 3.25 -22.65 -2.11
C ARG A 224 2.40 -23.35 -3.14
N ARG A 225 3.03 -23.72 -4.25
CA ARG A 225 2.39 -24.48 -5.32
C ARG A 225 2.42 -25.97 -5.00
N GLU A 226 1.23 -26.53 -4.85
CA GLU A 226 1.03 -27.95 -4.62
C GLU A 226 1.20 -28.77 -5.90
N ALA A 227 1.34 -30.09 -5.76
CA ALA A 227 1.51 -30.99 -6.90
C ALA A 227 0.31 -30.99 -7.87
N ASN A 228 -0.88 -30.61 -7.39
CA ASN A 228 -2.09 -30.44 -8.21
C ASN A 228 -2.16 -29.07 -8.93
N GLY A 229 -1.16 -28.20 -8.74
CA GLY A 229 -1.09 -26.86 -9.33
C GLY A 229 -1.78 -25.77 -8.51
N GLU A 230 -2.52 -26.12 -7.46
CA GLU A 230 -3.18 -25.14 -6.58
C GLU A 230 -2.19 -24.47 -5.62
N LEU A 231 -2.58 -23.31 -5.08
CA LEU A 231 -1.80 -22.59 -4.08
C LEU A 231 -2.37 -22.84 -2.68
N SER A 232 -1.52 -23.27 -1.75
CA SER A 232 -1.85 -23.47 -0.35
C SER A 232 -0.96 -22.57 0.53
N LEU A 233 -1.43 -22.21 1.73
CA LEU A 233 -0.63 -21.46 2.69
C LEU A 233 0.16 -22.41 3.57
N GLU A 234 1.48 -22.27 3.56
CA GLU A 234 2.39 -22.95 4.47
C GLU A 234 2.96 -21.94 5.47
N THR A 235 2.84 -22.25 6.77
CA THR A 235 3.43 -21.44 7.83
C THR A 235 4.95 -21.38 7.67
N ASP A 236 5.54 -20.20 7.87
CA ASP A 236 6.98 -20.06 7.77
C ASP A 236 7.67 -20.75 8.96
N GLU A 237 8.78 -21.47 8.74
CA GLU A 237 9.46 -22.28 9.76
C GLU A 237 9.91 -21.48 10.99
N ALA A 238 10.17 -20.18 10.80
CA ALA A 238 10.54 -19.22 11.84
C ALA A 238 9.43 -18.20 12.11
N GLY A 239 8.16 -18.54 11.85
CA GLY A 239 6.99 -17.65 11.77
C GLY A 239 6.71 -16.84 13.05
N GLU A 240 7.57 -15.87 13.35
CA GLU A 240 7.32 -14.84 14.32
C GLU A 240 6.06 -14.11 13.89
N ALA A 241 5.10 -14.07 14.80
CA ALA A 241 3.91 -13.28 14.57
C ALA A 241 4.33 -11.82 14.40
N VAL A 242 3.76 -11.14 13.41
CA VAL A 242 4.04 -9.72 13.13
C VAL A 242 2.80 -8.87 13.40
N PRO A 243 2.96 -7.62 13.87
CA PRO A 243 1.84 -6.73 14.06
C PRO A 243 1.23 -6.35 12.70
N LEU A 244 -0.07 -6.60 12.54
CA LEU A 244 -0.80 -6.29 11.31
C LEU A 244 -2.18 -5.73 11.63
N ALA A 245 -2.60 -4.69 10.91
CA ALA A 245 -3.97 -4.19 10.95
C ALA A 245 -4.93 -5.22 10.34
N THR A 246 -6.01 -5.57 11.05
CA THR A 246 -7.02 -6.53 10.57
C THR A 246 -8.39 -5.92 10.32
N TRP A 247 -8.59 -4.67 10.72
CA TRP A 247 -9.80 -3.93 10.43
C TRP A 247 -9.71 -3.27 9.04
N ASP A 248 -10.73 -3.47 8.22
CA ASP A 248 -10.89 -2.81 6.93
C ASP A 248 -12.05 -1.81 7.00
N PRO A 249 -11.83 -0.51 6.78
CA PRO A 249 -12.91 0.48 6.76
C PRO A 249 -13.96 0.25 5.66
N ASP A 250 -13.67 -0.53 4.62
CA ASP A 250 -14.67 -0.94 3.61
C ASP A 250 -15.62 -2.03 4.12
N GLU A 251 -15.24 -2.73 5.19
CA GLU A 251 -16.04 -3.73 5.89
C GLU A 251 -16.22 -3.33 7.37
N PRO A 252 -16.90 -2.21 7.67
CA PRO A 252 -16.80 -1.50 8.95
C PRO A 252 -17.28 -2.29 10.17
N HIS A 253 -17.98 -3.41 9.99
CA HIS A 253 -18.44 -4.29 11.06
C HIS A 253 -17.53 -5.51 11.31
N SER A 254 -16.69 -5.87 10.35
CA SER A 254 -15.77 -7.00 10.45
C SER A 254 -14.49 -6.56 11.15
N ASN A 255 -14.03 -7.31 12.16
CA ASN A 255 -12.80 -6.99 12.92
C ASN A 255 -12.78 -5.56 13.51
N ALA A 256 -13.94 -4.94 13.76
CA ALA A 256 -14.01 -3.59 14.29
C ALA A 256 -13.61 -3.55 15.78
N THR A 257 -12.85 -2.52 16.14
CA THR A 257 -12.71 -2.07 17.52
C THR A 257 -13.85 -1.15 17.93
N ARG A 258 -13.99 -0.86 19.22
CA ARG A 258 -14.93 0.16 19.72
C ARG A 258 -14.70 1.55 19.14
N PHE A 259 -13.49 1.88 18.68
CA PHE A 259 -13.15 3.21 18.15
C PHE A 259 -13.36 3.32 16.63
N SER A 260 -13.61 2.20 15.94
CA SER A 260 -13.67 2.15 14.47
C SER A 260 -14.77 3.06 13.90
N HIS A 261 -15.88 3.21 14.61
CA HIS A 261 -16.99 4.06 14.20
C HIS A 261 -16.66 5.57 14.24
N LEU A 262 -15.57 5.96 14.90
CA LEU A 262 -15.09 7.35 14.94
C LEU A 262 -14.16 7.67 13.77
N VAL A 263 -13.69 6.67 13.03
CA VAL A 263 -12.80 6.89 11.89
C VAL A 263 -13.59 7.44 10.72
N LYS A 264 -13.00 8.41 10.04
CA LYS A 264 -13.48 8.94 8.77
C LYS A 264 -12.39 8.71 7.71
N PRO A 265 -12.45 7.59 6.96
CA PRO A 265 -11.42 7.26 5.97
C PRO A 265 -11.38 8.29 4.85
N GLN A 266 -10.18 8.72 4.44
CA GLN A 266 -10.02 9.56 3.26
C GLN A 266 -9.86 8.68 2.02
N LYS A 267 -10.66 8.93 0.99
CA LYS A 267 -10.66 8.15 -0.25
C LYS A 267 -10.08 8.98 -1.38
N VAL A 268 -9.09 8.43 -2.08
CA VAL A 268 -8.45 9.08 -3.24
C VAL A 268 -8.41 8.13 -4.41
N THR A 269 -8.80 8.61 -5.59
CA THR A 269 -8.51 7.93 -6.85
C THR A 269 -7.49 8.75 -7.62
N LEU A 270 -6.40 8.09 -8.03
CA LEU A 270 -5.40 8.67 -8.92
C LEU A 270 -5.72 8.25 -10.36
N GLU A 271 -5.79 9.25 -11.24
CA GLU A 271 -5.86 9.06 -12.69
C GLU A 271 -4.44 9.07 -13.29
N PRO A 272 -4.24 8.57 -14.52
CA PRO A 272 -2.96 8.67 -15.20
C PRO A 272 -2.40 10.10 -15.20
N GLY A 273 -1.18 10.27 -14.68
CA GLY A 273 -0.49 11.54 -14.53
C GLY A 273 -0.65 12.20 -13.17
N ASP A 274 -1.51 11.70 -12.28
CA ASP A 274 -1.62 12.23 -10.92
C ASP A 274 -0.45 11.75 -10.03
N MET A 275 -0.05 12.59 -9.07
CA MET A 275 0.88 12.24 -8.01
C MET A 275 0.21 12.37 -6.64
N LEU A 276 0.32 11.37 -5.77
CA LEU A 276 -0.08 11.43 -4.37
C LEU A 276 1.15 11.56 -3.49
N TYR A 277 1.18 12.59 -2.64
CA TYR A 277 2.01 12.54 -1.44
C TYR A 277 1.26 11.78 -0.36
N LEU A 278 1.78 10.60 -0.01
CA LEU A 278 1.34 9.77 1.10
C LEU A 278 2.37 9.90 2.23
N PRO A 279 2.04 10.62 3.33
CA PRO A 279 2.99 10.88 4.39
C PRO A 279 3.37 9.60 5.14
N ALA A 280 4.56 9.63 5.76
CA ALA A 280 5.01 8.54 6.62
C ALA A 280 3.97 8.19 7.71
N MET A 281 3.91 6.90 8.03
CA MET A 281 3.06 6.28 9.05
C MET A 281 1.56 6.27 8.77
N TRP A 282 1.10 6.82 7.64
CA TRP A 282 -0.30 6.75 7.26
C TRP A 282 -0.72 5.32 6.93
N TYR A 283 -1.83 4.92 7.52
CA TYR A 283 -2.48 3.66 7.16
C TYR A 283 -3.11 3.81 5.79
N HIS A 284 -2.85 2.84 4.91
CA HIS A 284 -3.39 2.85 3.58
C HIS A 284 -3.72 1.45 3.08
N LYS A 285 -4.86 1.34 2.40
CA LYS A 285 -5.27 0.20 1.57
C LYS A 285 -5.32 0.66 0.13
N VAL A 286 -4.84 -0.17 -0.79
CA VAL A 286 -4.71 0.19 -2.21
C VAL A 286 -5.39 -0.85 -3.08
N ALA A 287 -6.47 -0.44 -3.73
CA ALA A 287 -7.08 -1.18 -4.83
C ALA A 287 -6.73 -0.52 -6.17
N GLN A 288 -7.06 -1.15 -7.29
CA GLN A 288 -6.79 -0.60 -8.62
C GLN A 288 -7.85 -1.00 -9.63
N SER A 289 -7.97 -0.23 -10.71
CA SER A 289 -8.88 -0.56 -11.80
C SER A 289 -8.26 -0.25 -13.16
N CYS A 290 -8.57 -1.10 -14.13
CA CYS A 290 -8.22 -0.87 -15.52
C CYS A 290 -9.14 0.19 -16.12
N ILE A 291 -8.66 0.96 -17.10
CA ILE A 291 -9.51 1.88 -17.85
C ILE A 291 -10.42 1.04 -18.78
N PRO A 292 -11.76 1.23 -18.78
CA PRO A 292 -12.64 0.53 -19.69
C PRO A 292 -12.25 0.77 -21.15
N GLY A 293 -12.06 -0.31 -21.92
CA GLY A 293 -11.57 -0.24 -23.30
C GLY A 293 -10.08 0.10 -23.43
N GLY A 294 -9.34 0.18 -22.32
CA GLY A 294 -7.89 0.32 -22.30
C GLY A 294 -7.17 -1.03 -22.43
N GLU A 295 -5.90 -1.05 -22.06
CA GLU A 295 -5.02 -2.20 -22.31
C GLU A 295 -5.13 -3.33 -21.28
N GLY A 296 -5.99 -3.23 -20.26
CA GLY A 296 -6.24 -4.33 -19.33
C GLY A 296 -5.19 -4.51 -18.22
N PHE A 297 -4.33 -3.52 -17.97
CA PHE A 297 -3.39 -3.51 -16.85
C PHE A 297 -3.32 -2.14 -16.18
N VAL A 298 -2.74 -2.11 -14.97
CA VAL A 298 -2.46 -0.92 -14.18
C VAL A 298 -0.96 -0.84 -13.94
N LEU A 299 -0.40 0.36 -14.06
CA LEU A 299 1.01 0.64 -13.83
C LEU A 299 1.18 1.92 -13.02
N ALA A 300 2.02 1.86 -11.99
CA ALA A 300 2.42 3.03 -11.20
C ALA A 300 3.91 3.00 -10.86
N VAL A 301 4.45 4.15 -10.48
CA VAL A 301 5.82 4.32 -9.97
C VAL A 301 5.73 5.07 -8.66
N ASN A 302 6.51 4.71 -7.65
CA ASN A 302 6.58 5.47 -6.41
C ASN A 302 8.02 5.74 -5.97
N TYR A 303 8.21 6.82 -5.24
CA TYR A 303 9.48 7.27 -4.69
C TYR A 303 9.38 7.24 -3.18
N TRP A 304 10.20 6.42 -2.54
CA TRP A 304 10.29 6.35 -1.09
C TRP A 304 11.49 7.14 -0.58
N TYR A 305 11.21 7.94 0.44
CA TYR A 305 12.22 8.63 1.23
C TYR A 305 12.00 8.21 2.69
N ASP A 306 13.05 7.75 3.36
CA ASP A 306 13.01 7.42 4.78
C ASP A 306 12.49 8.63 5.56
N MET A 307 11.53 8.39 6.46
CA MET A 307 11.03 9.43 7.34
C MET A 307 12.13 9.96 8.26
N ASP A 308 11.97 11.20 8.72
CA ASP A 308 12.81 11.71 9.79
C ASP A 308 12.31 11.20 11.15
N PHE A 309 13.10 10.32 11.76
CA PHE A 309 12.84 9.80 13.10
C PHE A 309 13.17 10.82 14.22
N SER A 310 13.86 11.91 13.90
CA SER A 310 14.21 12.98 14.83
C SER A 310 13.06 13.98 14.99
N GLY A 311 12.00 13.56 15.67
CA GLY A 311 10.85 14.42 15.88
C GLY A 311 9.75 13.77 16.70
N PRO A 312 8.65 14.49 16.96
CA PRO A 312 7.56 13.97 17.78
C PRO A 312 6.70 12.92 17.03
N LEU A 313 6.71 12.88 15.69
CA LEU A 313 5.79 12.05 14.91
C LEU A 313 5.86 10.55 15.28
N TYR A 314 7.04 9.95 15.18
CA TYR A 314 7.25 8.54 15.50
C TYR A 314 6.94 8.20 16.98
N PRO A 315 7.49 8.90 18.00
CA PRO A 315 7.20 8.59 19.39
C PRO A 315 5.74 8.86 19.77
N LEU A 316 5.07 9.90 19.24
CA LEU A 316 3.66 10.15 19.53
C LEU A 316 2.75 9.11 18.87
N THR A 317 3.03 8.72 17.62
CA THR A 317 2.28 7.65 16.95
C THR A 317 2.47 6.31 17.68
N THR A 318 3.69 6.03 18.12
CA THR A 318 4.00 4.84 18.94
C THR A 318 3.31 4.88 20.30
N PHE A 319 3.24 6.06 20.93
CA PHE A 319 2.52 6.27 22.19
C PHE A 319 1.03 5.96 22.02
N VAL A 320 0.37 6.55 21.01
CA VAL A 320 -1.05 6.29 20.70
C VAL A 320 -1.28 4.81 20.44
N ARG A 321 -0.40 4.17 19.64
CA ARG A 321 -0.42 2.73 19.40
C ARG A 321 -0.38 1.92 20.68
N ASN A 322 0.58 2.19 21.56
CA ASN A 322 0.78 1.41 22.78
C ASN A 322 -0.40 1.57 23.74
N ILE A 323 -0.97 2.78 23.85
CA ILE A 323 -2.18 3.04 24.65
C ILE A 323 -3.38 2.26 24.07
N GLY A 324 -3.55 2.25 22.74
CA GLY A 324 -4.58 1.47 22.06
C GLY A 324 -4.45 -0.04 22.31
N LEU A 325 -3.24 -0.59 22.29
CA LEU A 325 -2.96 -2.00 22.58
C LEU A 325 -3.20 -2.35 24.05
N SER A 326 -2.78 -1.50 25.00
CA SER A 326 -3.00 -1.72 26.44
C SER A 326 -4.49 -1.86 26.79
N LEU A 327 -5.35 -1.02 26.22
CA LEU A 327 -6.80 -1.10 26.43
C LEU A 327 -7.42 -2.43 25.99
N ARG A 328 -6.81 -3.11 25.02
CA ARG A 328 -7.27 -4.41 24.56
C ARG A 328 -6.83 -5.52 25.50
N ASN A 329 -5.56 -5.52 25.90
CA ASN A 329 -4.99 -6.53 26.78
C ASN A 329 -5.69 -6.58 28.14
N ASP A 330 -6.08 -5.42 28.69
CA ASP A 330 -6.82 -5.35 29.94
C ASP A 330 -8.18 -6.06 29.85
N ARG A 331 -8.87 -6.00 28.70
CA ARG A 331 -10.16 -6.66 28.48
C ARG A 331 -10.07 -8.16 28.27
N GLU A 332 -9.05 -8.63 27.55
CA GLU A 332 -8.79 -10.06 27.39
C GLU A 332 -8.49 -10.72 28.75
N GLN A 333 -7.88 -9.98 29.67
CA GLN A 333 -7.63 -10.44 31.04
C GLN A 333 -8.87 -10.34 31.95
N THR A 334 -9.77 -9.36 31.75
CA THR A 334 -10.98 -9.19 32.59
C THR A 334 -12.22 -9.94 32.06
N GLY A 335 -12.12 -10.66 30.94
CA GLY A 335 -13.20 -11.52 30.41
C GLY A 335 -14.49 -10.78 30.04
N THR A 336 -14.41 -9.48 29.78
CA THR A 336 -15.56 -8.62 29.48
C THR A 336 -15.59 -8.38 27.96
N THR A 337 -16.27 -9.29 27.25
CA THR A 337 -16.55 -9.22 25.79
C THR A 337 -17.53 -8.12 25.47
#